data_AF-A0A9E5J3T3-F1
#
_entry.id   AF-A0A9E5J3T3-F1
#
_cell.length_a   1.000
_cell.length_b   1.000
_cell.length_c   1.000
_cell.angle_alpha   90.00
_cell.angle_beta   90.00
_cell.angle_gamma   90.00
#
_symmetry.space_group_name_H-M   'P 1'
#
loop_
_entity.id
_entity.type
_entity.pdbx_description
1 polymer ?
#
loop_
_entity_poly.entity_id
_entity_poly.type
_entity_poly.pdbx_seq_one_letter_code
_entity_poly.pdbx_strand_id
1 'polypeptide(L)'
;MTIIIFFIVLGILVFVHELGHFLVARAFGIRVDEFALGFGPKLWSKKVSSEKYGDVVYALNLIPFGGYVKIFGENPDDESISGPDSVRSFVNKPRYAQAAVLVAGVFSNFLLAFVIFSIAFMAGFPVSPSSY
;
A
#
# COMPACT_ATOMS: atom_id res chain seq x y z
N MET A 1 9.13 9.29 24.09
CA MET A 1 9.21 7.93 23.49
C MET A 1 7.91 7.53 22.81
N THR A 2 6.74 7.74 23.43
CA THR A 2 5.40 7.43 22.88
C THR A 2 5.10 8.07 21.53
N ILE A 3 5.44 9.35 21.31
CA ILE A 3 5.22 10.03 20.02
C ILE A 3 6.03 9.38 18.89
N ILE A 4 7.29 9.01 19.16
CA ILE A 4 8.15 8.35 18.18
C ILE A 4 7.56 6.97 17.84
N ILE A 5 7.18 6.19 18.85
CA ILE A 5 6.54 4.88 18.66
C ILE A 5 5.23 5.02 17.87
N PHE A 6 4.42 6.03 18.16
CA PHE A 6 3.19 6.31 17.41
C PHE A 6 3.47 6.47 15.92
N PHE A 7 4.45 7.29 15.53
CA PHE A 7 4.79 7.48 14.12
C PHE A 7 5.36 6.23 13.47
N ILE A 8 6.12 5.41 14.21
CA ILE A 8 6.63 4.13 13.70
C ILE A 8 5.46 3.18 13.42
N VAL A 9 4.54 3.02 14.38
CA VAL A 9 3.37 2.14 14.22
C VAL A 9 2.47 2.62 13.09
N LEU A 10 2.18 3.93 13.04
CA LEU A 10 1.40 4.54 11.97
C LEU A 10 2.07 4.31 10.60
N GLY A 11 3.37 4.51 10.51
CA GLY A 11 4.14 4.28 9.29
C GLY A 11 4.08 2.84 8.80
N ILE A 12 4.18 1.86 9.71
CA ILE A 12 4.05 0.43 9.36
C ILE A 12 2.62 0.12 8.88
N LEU A 13 1.59 0.60 9.59
CA LEU A 13 0.19 0.37 9.22
C LEU A 13 -0.14 0.95 7.84
N VAL A 14 0.28 2.18 7.58
CA VAL A 14 0.11 2.82 6.28
C VAL A 14 0.88 2.07 5.21
N PHE A 15 2.16 1.74 5.46
CA PHE A 15 2.97 1.02 4.47
C PHE A 15 2.35 -0.30 4.06
N VAL A 16 1.88 -1.10 5.03
CA VAL A 16 1.24 -2.39 4.73
C VAL A 16 -0.11 -2.23 4.05
N HIS A 17 -0.87 -1.19 4.40
CA HIS A 17 -2.11 -0.83 3.71
C HIS A 17 -1.87 -0.54 2.23
N GLU A 18 -0.99 0.42 1.92
CA GLU A 18 -0.66 0.79 0.55
C GLU A 18 -0.02 -0.38 -0.20
N LEU A 19 0.82 -1.18 0.47
CA LEU A 19 1.41 -2.38 -0.12
C LEU A 19 0.35 -3.39 -0.56
N GLY A 20 -0.76 -3.51 0.18
CA GLY A 20 -1.90 -4.33 -0.21
C GLY A 20 -2.47 -3.90 -1.57
N HIS A 21 -2.82 -2.62 -1.71
CA HIS A 21 -3.30 -2.05 -2.97
C HIS A 21 -2.31 -2.28 -4.11
N PHE A 22 -1.03 -1.99 -3.86
CA PHE A 22 0.05 -2.12 -4.85
C PHE A 22 0.22 -3.55 -5.37
N LEU A 23 0.32 -4.53 -4.46
CA LEU A 23 0.57 -5.92 -4.82
C LEU A 23 -0.61 -6.50 -5.61
N VAL A 24 -1.84 -6.21 -5.18
CA VAL A 24 -3.04 -6.71 -5.86
C VAL A 24 -3.21 -6.03 -7.23
N ALA A 25 -2.93 -4.73 -7.35
CA ALA A 25 -2.94 -4.04 -8.64
C ALA A 25 -1.95 -4.68 -9.63
N ARG A 26 -0.70 -4.91 -9.20
CA ARG A 26 0.31 -5.59 -10.02
C ARG A 26 -0.09 -7.03 -10.36
N ALA A 27 -0.73 -7.75 -9.44
CA ALA A 27 -1.20 -9.12 -9.69
C ALA A 27 -2.26 -9.19 -10.81
N PHE A 28 -3.12 -8.17 -10.92
CA PHE A 28 -4.08 -8.04 -12.03
C PHE A 28 -3.50 -7.36 -13.28
N GLY A 29 -2.19 -7.11 -13.31
CA GLY A 29 -1.52 -6.45 -14.44
C GLY A 29 -1.98 -5.01 -14.65
N ILE A 30 -2.37 -4.34 -13.56
CA ILE A 30 -2.70 -2.92 -13.56
C ILE A 30 -1.40 -2.13 -13.38
N ARG A 31 -1.25 -1.07 -14.16
CA ARG A 31 -0.11 -0.17 -14.05
C ARG A 31 -0.26 0.69 -12.80
N VAL A 32 0.82 0.81 -12.06
CA VAL A 32 0.97 1.73 -10.94
C VAL A 32 2.03 2.73 -11.36
N ASP A 33 1.78 4.02 -11.19
CA ASP A 33 2.74 5.06 -11.54
C ASP A 33 3.62 5.45 -10.35
N GLU A 34 3.05 5.44 -9.15
CA GLU A 34 3.75 5.87 -7.93
C GLU A 34 3.28 5.07 -6.70
N PHE A 35 4.23 4.71 -5.85
CA PHE A 35 4.01 4.18 -4.51
C PHE A 35 4.69 5.12 -3.52
N ALA A 36 3.91 5.84 -2.72
CA ALA A 36 4.42 6.88 -1.83
C ALA A 36 4.03 6.64 -0.37
N LEU A 37 5.00 6.85 0.53
CA LEU A 37 4.72 7.00 1.95
C LEU A 37 4.78 8.46 2.34
N GLY A 38 3.76 8.91 3.04
CA GLY A 38 3.55 10.28 3.44
C GLY A 38 2.92 11.15 2.36
N PHE A 39 2.70 12.42 2.71
CA PHE A 39 2.16 13.46 1.84
C PHE A 39 3.08 14.68 1.76
N GLY A 40 2.76 15.58 0.82
CA GLY A 40 3.47 16.85 0.65
C GLY A 40 4.79 16.71 -0.12
N PRO A 41 5.80 17.55 0.17
CA PRO A 41 7.04 17.58 -0.62
C PRO A 41 7.81 16.26 -0.50
N LYS A 42 8.32 15.79 -1.64
CA LYS A 42 9.14 14.56 -1.74
C LYS A 42 10.48 14.79 -1.05
N LEU A 43 10.76 14.02 -0.01
CA LEU A 43 12.08 13.97 0.60
C LEU A 43 13.03 13.11 -0.23
N TRP A 44 12.50 12.01 -0.75
CA TRP A 44 13.24 11.07 -1.56
C TRP A 44 12.31 10.40 -2.56
N SER A 45 12.84 10.11 -3.75
CA SER A 45 12.13 9.24 -4.69
C SER A 45 13.10 8.47 -5.57
N LYS A 46 12.70 7.27 -5.98
CA LYS A 46 13.45 6.41 -6.88
C LYS A 46 12.52 5.79 -7.90
N LYS A 47 12.82 6.01 -9.17
CA LYS A 47 12.16 5.35 -10.29
C LYS A 47 12.74 3.95 -10.48
N VAL A 48 11.87 2.95 -10.57
CA VAL A 48 12.23 1.55 -10.81
C VAL A 48 11.43 1.05 -12.00
N SER A 49 12.14 0.61 -13.03
CA SER A 49 11.56 0.05 -14.24
C SER A 49 11.38 -1.45 -14.11
N SER A 50 10.24 -1.97 -14.56
CA SER A 50 9.96 -3.39 -14.65
C SER A 50 9.48 -3.71 -16.06
N GLU A 51 10.12 -4.65 -16.74
CA GLU A 51 9.66 -5.11 -18.07
C GLU A 51 8.23 -5.64 -18.01
N LYS A 52 7.89 -6.35 -16.93
CA LYS A 52 6.57 -6.96 -16.75
C LYS A 52 5.46 -5.95 -16.50
N TYR A 53 5.75 -4.90 -15.74
CA TYR A 53 4.69 -4.04 -15.18
C TYR A 53 4.85 -2.54 -15.47
N GLY A 54 5.91 -2.13 -16.16
CA GLY A 54 6.26 -0.73 -16.38
C GLY A 54 6.93 -0.07 -15.18
N ASP A 55 7.19 1.22 -15.34
CA ASP A 55 7.90 2.04 -14.37
C ASP A 55 7.03 2.38 -13.15
N VAL A 56 7.62 2.33 -11.95
CA VAL A 56 7.02 2.86 -10.72
C VAL A 56 8.00 3.81 -10.05
N VAL A 57 7.50 4.93 -9.57
CA VAL A 57 8.22 5.82 -8.66
C VAL A 57 7.93 5.40 -7.22
N TYR A 58 8.95 5.00 -6.47
CA TYR A 58 8.84 4.86 -5.01
C TYR A 58 9.22 6.18 -4.37
N ALA A 59 8.35 6.75 -3.53
CA ALA A 59 8.57 8.04 -2.90
C ALA A 59 8.41 8.00 -1.37
N LEU A 60 9.22 8.80 -0.69
CA LEU A 60 9.06 9.13 0.72
C LEU A 60 8.84 10.64 0.82
N ASN A 61 7.72 11.05 1.39
CA ASN A 61 7.28 12.43 1.51
C ASN A 61 7.43 12.91 2.95
N LEU A 62 7.47 14.23 3.12
CA LEU A 62 7.77 14.86 4.42
C LEU A 62 6.71 14.57 5.50
N ILE A 63 5.43 14.53 5.14
CA ILE A 63 4.33 14.44 6.11
C ILE A 63 3.99 12.96 6.33
N PRO A 64 4.26 12.37 7.52
CA PRO A 64 4.13 10.92 7.74
C PRO A 64 2.68 10.44 7.98
N PHE A 65 1.68 11.31 7.81
CA PHE A 65 0.27 11.05 8.16
C PHE A 65 -0.52 10.31 7.06
N GLY A 66 0.08 9.31 6.41
CA GLY A 66 -0.58 8.52 5.38
C GLY A 66 0.38 8.13 4.26
N GLY A 67 -0.18 7.71 3.14
CA GLY A 67 0.53 7.25 1.94
C GLY A 67 -0.46 7.13 0.80
N TYR A 68 0.03 6.81 -0.40
CA TYR A 68 -0.85 6.55 -1.54
C TYR A 68 -0.18 5.65 -2.57
N VAL A 69 -1.01 4.89 -3.28
CA VAL A 69 -0.64 4.21 -4.52
C VAL A 69 -1.35 4.90 -5.68
N LYS A 70 -0.59 5.54 -6.57
CA LYS A 70 -1.15 6.16 -7.78
C LYS A 70 -1.37 5.10 -8.84
N ILE A 71 -2.61 4.61 -8.94
CA ILE A 71 -3.00 3.57 -9.87
C ILE A 71 -3.43 4.20 -11.20
N PHE A 72 -2.88 3.69 -12.31
CA PHE A 72 -3.20 4.21 -13.63
C PHE A 72 -4.67 3.93 -13.97
N GLY A 73 -5.40 4.98 -14.34
CA GLY A 73 -6.82 4.92 -14.64
C GLY A 73 -7.76 4.81 -13.44
N GLU A 74 -7.29 5.02 -12.20
CA GLU A 74 -8.17 5.19 -11.05
C GLU A 74 -9.00 6.48 -11.17
N ASN A 75 -8.36 7.56 -11.63
CA ASN A 75 -9.04 8.76 -12.12
C ASN A 75 -9.04 8.71 -13.66
N PRO A 76 -10.16 8.32 -14.28
CA PRO A 76 -10.22 8.10 -15.72
C PRO A 76 -10.02 9.38 -16.53
N ASP A 77 -9.26 9.25 -17.61
CA ASP A 77 -8.98 10.25 -18.63
C ASP A 77 -8.89 9.56 -20.01
N ASP A 78 -8.78 10.34 -21.09
CA ASP A 78 -8.78 9.80 -22.45
C ASP A 78 -7.64 8.80 -22.69
N GLU A 79 -6.48 9.03 -22.05
CA GLU A 79 -5.31 8.15 -22.12
C GLU A 79 -5.56 6.80 -21.42
N SER A 80 -6.13 6.81 -20.22
CA SER A 80 -6.41 5.60 -19.46
C SER A 80 -7.62 4.82 -19.98
N ILE A 81 -8.55 5.45 -20.69
CA ILE A 81 -9.70 4.79 -21.29
C ILE A 81 -9.35 4.18 -22.66
N SER A 82 -8.67 4.94 -23.52
CA SER A 82 -8.51 4.60 -24.95
C SER A 82 -7.07 4.63 -25.47
N GLY A 83 -6.12 5.07 -24.65
CA GLY A 83 -4.72 5.16 -25.05
C GLY A 83 -4.01 3.81 -25.18
N PRO A 84 -2.73 3.82 -25.58
CA PRO A 84 -1.94 2.60 -25.81
C PRO A 84 -1.83 1.69 -24.58
N ASP A 85 -1.78 2.28 -23.38
CA ASP A 85 -1.70 1.56 -22.10
C ASP A 85 -3.07 1.28 -21.46
N SER A 86 -4.18 1.58 -22.14
CA SER A 86 -5.55 1.39 -21.64
C SER A 86 -5.85 -0.05 -21.18
N VAL A 87 -5.18 -1.05 -21.75
CA VAL A 87 -5.31 -2.47 -21.32
C VAL A 87 -4.80 -2.70 -19.89
N ARG A 88 -3.88 -1.85 -19.41
CA ARG A 88 -3.30 -1.88 -18.06
C ARG A 88 -3.97 -0.86 -17.12
N SER A 89 -5.02 -0.19 -17.59
CA SER A 89 -5.82 0.76 -16.81
C SER A 89 -6.75 0.06 -15.84
N PHE A 90 -6.91 0.64 -14.64
CA PHE A 90 -7.80 0.15 -13.59
C PHE A 90 -9.25 0.08 -14.06
N VAL A 91 -9.76 1.13 -14.71
CA VAL A 91 -11.16 1.21 -15.18
C VAL A 91 -11.49 0.16 -16.25
N ASN A 92 -10.50 -0.30 -17.00
CA ASN A 92 -10.68 -1.32 -18.04
C ASN A 92 -10.56 -2.76 -17.51
N LYS A 93 -10.21 -2.94 -16.23
CA LYS A 93 -10.23 -4.27 -15.60
C LYS A 93 -11.65 -4.68 -15.20
N PRO A 94 -11.94 -6.00 -15.12
CA PRO A 94 -13.19 -6.48 -14.58
C PRO A 94 -13.50 -5.93 -13.19
N ARG A 95 -14.77 -5.71 -12.87
CA ARG A 95 -15.22 -5.10 -11.60
C ARG A 95 -14.73 -5.84 -10.36
N TYR A 96 -14.57 -7.17 -10.43
CA TYR A 96 -14.04 -7.94 -9.31
C TYR A 96 -12.55 -7.62 -9.04
N ALA A 97 -11.76 -7.35 -10.09
CA ALA A 97 -10.35 -6.97 -9.94
C ALA A 97 -10.24 -5.57 -9.36
N GLN A 98 -11.08 -4.63 -9.82
CA GLN A 98 -11.17 -3.30 -9.23
C GLN A 98 -11.54 -3.36 -7.74
N ALA A 99 -12.58 -4.13 -7.40
CA ALA A 99 -13.00 -4.31 -6.02
C ALA A 99 -11.91 -4.99 -5.17
N ALA A 100 -11.23 -6.01 -5.70
CA ALA A 100 -10.14 -6.67 -5.01
C ALA A 100 -8.99 -5.70 -4.69
N VAL A 101 -8.61 -4.85 -5.64
CA VAL A 101 -7.59 -3.80 -5.41
C VAL A 101 -8.05 -2.82 -4.34
N LEU A 102 -9.27 -2.31 -4.40
CA LEU A 102 -9.79 -1.34 -3.43
C LEU A 102 -9.93 -1.90 -2.01
N VAL A 103 -10.18 -3.20 -1.85
CA VAL A 103 -10.30 -3.82 -0.53
C VAL A 103 -8.93 -4.31 -0.01
N ALA A 104 -7.95 -4.49 -0.90
CA ALA A 104 -6.66 -5.10 -0.57
C ALA A 104 -5.91 -4.40 0.57
N GLY A 105 -5.94 -3.06 0.64
CA GLY A 105 -5.24 -2.34 1.71
C GLY A 105 -5.87 -2.54 3.09
N VAL A 106 -7.20 -2.59 3.16
CA VAL A 106 -7.88 -2.89 4.43
C VAL A 106 -7.58 -4.33 4.85
N PHE A 107 -7.69 -5.26 3.90
CA PHE A 107 -7.40 -6.67 4.14
C PHE A 107 -5.95 -6.92 4.58
N SER A 108 -4.96 -6.22 4.01
CA SER A 108 -3.55 -6.38 4.40
C SER A 108 -3.29 -5.95 5.84
N ASN A 109 -4.00 -4.93 6.35
CA ASN A 109 -3.90 -4.56 7.77
C ASN A 109 -4.55 -5.59 8.70
N PHE A 110 -5.67 -6.19 8.30
CA PHE A 110 -6.24 -7.33 9.06
C PHE A 110 -5.27 -8.51 9.09
N LEU A 111 -4.62 -8.81 7.97
CA LEU A 111 -3.61 -9.86 7.89
C LEU A 111 -2.39 -9.54 8.76
N LEU A 112 -1.92 -8.29 8.75
CA LEU A 112 -0.83 -7.83 9.62
C LEU A 112 -1.18 -8.01 11.09
N ALA A 113 -2.38 -7.59 11.50
CA ALA A 113 -2.86 -7.76 12.87
C ALA A 113 -2.88 -9.24 13.24
N PHE A 114 -3.45 -10.10 12.38
CA PHE A 114 -3.48 -11.55 12.59
C PHE A 114 -2.07 -12.13 12.81
N VAL A 115 -1.09 -11.75 11.99
CA VAL A 115 0.30 -12.20 12.12
C VAL A 115 0.93 -11.72 13.43
N ILE A 116 0.79 -10.42 13.75
CA ILE A 116 1.36 -9.84 14.98
C ILE A 116 0.77 -10.51 16.22
N PHE A 117 -0.55 -10.65 16.29
CA PHE A 117 -1.21 -11.31 17.42
C PHE A 117 -0.81 -12.77 17.53
N SER A 118 -0.76 -13.50 16.41
CA SER A 118 -0.33 -14.91 16.42
C SER A 118 1.08 -15.07 16.99
N ILE A 119 2.02 -14.24 16.56
CA ILE A 119 3.40 -14.24 17.08
C ILE A 119 3.41 -13.89 18.57
N ALA A 120 2.66 -12.88 18.99
CA ALA A 120 2.60 -12.45 20.38
C ALA A 120 2.04 -13.56 21.30
N PHE A 121 1.00 -14.28 20.86
CA PHE A 121 0.46 -15.42 21.62
C PHE A 121 1.43 -16.60 21.67
N MET A 122 2.19 -16.88 20.60
CA MET A 122 3.20 -17.93 20.59
C MET A 122 4.42 -17.61 21.47
N ALA A 123 4.85 -16.35 21.51
CA ALA A 123 6.00 -15.92 22.31
C ALA A 123 5.69 -15.88 23.83
N GLY A 124 4.41 -15.85 24.20
CA GLY A 124 3.95 -15.65 25.57
C GLY A 124 4.04 -14.18 25.99
N PHE A 125 3.06 -13.71 26.76
CA PHE A 125 3.10 -12.37 27.34
C PHE A 125 3.77 -12.42 28.72
N PRO A 126 4.66 -11.48 29.06
CA PRO A 126 5.15 -11.34 30.42
C PRO A 126 3.96 -10.99 31.33
N VAL A 127 3.55 -11.96 32.16
CA VAL A 127 2.54 -11.73 33.20
C VAL A 127 3.20 -10.95 34.34
N SER A 128 2.55 -9.87 34.82
CA SER A 128 3.10 -9.15 35.97
C SER A 128 3.01 -10.04 37.22
N PRO A 129 4.07 -10.11 38.05
CA PRO A 129 4.07 -10.93 39.27
C PRO A 129 3.02 -10.51 40.30
N SER A 130 2.44 -9.31 40.17
CA SER A 130 1.47 -8.73 41.11
C SER A 130 0.05 -9.31 41.00
N SER A 131 -0.12 -10.45 40.33
CA SER A 131 -1.42 -11.09 40.10
C SER A 131 -1.65 -12.33 41.00
N TYR A 132 -0.83 -12.51 42.03
CA TYR A 132 -0.99 -13.54 43.08
C TYR A 132 -0.88 -12.92 44.47
#